data_AF-A0A6N0BKQ9-F1
#
_entry.id   AF-A0A6N0BKQ9-F1
#
_cell.length_a   1.000
_cell.length_b   1.000
_cell.length_c   1.000
_cell.angle_alpha   90.00
_cell.angle_beta   90.00
_cell.angle_gamma   90.00
#
_symmetry.space_group_name_H-M   'P 1'
#
loop_
_entity.id
_entity.type
_entity.pdbx_description
1 polymer ?
#
loop_
_entity_poly.entity_id
_entity_poly.type
_entity_poly.pdbx_seq_one_letter_code
_entity_poly.pdbx_strand_id
1 'polypeptide(L)'
;MAKISWCAGAISLLLLTGCTVDWQNRHAAQEVAQLSAAPGSVYLGWRVFQDKCAACHGAAATGTANAPDLLPRVRTMGERQFVSLVLQRYDLSQPATQARSGTAAGEAQVEVIMQRKEAPLSMPAWQSEPRVNAHILDLHAYLSARAQGRQGAERPTP
;
A
#
# COMPACT_ATOMS: atom_id res chain seq x y z
N MET A 1 -0.51 -69.84 27.89
CA MET A 1 -0.83 -68.46 28.29
C MET A 1 0.26 -67.55 27.76
N ALA A 2 -0.03 -66.70 26.77
CA ALA A 2 0.71 -65.47 26.45
C ALA A 2 -0.04 -64.73 25.33
N LYS A 3 -0.85 -63.73 25.69
CA LYS A 3 -1.46 -62.79 24.75
C LYS A 3 -0.57 -61.54 24.73
N ILE A 4 0.14 -61.32 23.63
CA ILE A 4 0.92 -60.10 23.41
C ILE A 4 -0.08 -59.03 22.93
N SER A 5 -0.36 -58.08 23.80
CA SER A 5 -1.23 -56.93 23.57
C SER A 5 -0.55 -55.94 22.61
N TRP A 6 -1.19 -55.70 21.47
CA TRP A 6 -0.73 -54.78 20.43
C TRP A 6 -1.68 -53.58 20.40
N CYS A 7 -1.51 -52.60 21.30
CA CYS A 7 -2.35 -51.41 21.36
C CYS A 7 -1.61 -50.22 22.00
N ALA A 8 -0.56 -49.69 21.36
CA ALA A 8 0.08 -48.45 21.83
C ALA A 8 0.77 -47.62 20.73
N GLY A 9 0.39 -47.76 19.46
CA GLY A 9 1.10 -47.13 18.33
C GLY A 9 0.37 -46.01 17.58
N ALA A 10 -0.92 -45.76 17.83
CA ALA A 10 -1.75 -45.02 16.87
C ALA A 10 -1.97 -43.53 17.16
N ILE A 11 -1.67 -43.03 18.37
CA ILE A 11 -2.08 -41.66 18.78
C ILE A 11 -1.03 -40.59 18.42
N SER A 12 0.25 -40.94 18.28
CA SER A 12 1.31 -39.95 18.03
C SER A 12 1.38 -39.38 16.61
N LEU A 13 0.69 -39.95 15.61
CA LEU A 13 0.79 -39.49 14.21
C LEU A 13 -0.06 -38.25 13.89
N LEU A 14 -1.14 -37.96 14.63
CA LEU A 14 -2.10 -36.91 14.29
C LEU A 14 -1.68 -35.48 14.70
N LEU A 15 -0.77 -35.33 15.66
CA LEU A 15 -0.31 -34.00 16.10
C LEU A 15 0.78 -33.41 15.17
N LEU A 16 1.52 -34.27 14.46
CA LEU A 16 2.61 -33.85 13.56
C LEU A 16 2.08 -33.26 12.24
N THR A 17 0.88 -33.63 11.80
CA THR A 17 0.29 -33.14 10.53
C THR A 17 -0.21 -31.70 10.60
N GLY A 18 -0.57 -31.19 11.79
CA GLY A 18 -1.02 -29.80 11.96
C GLY A 18 0.13 -28.80 11.77
N CYS A 19 1.29 -29.07 12.36
CA CYS A 19 2.46 -28.19 12.27
C CYS A 19 3.00 -28.06 10.83
N THR A 20 2.89 -29.11 10.02
CA THR A 20 3.35 -29.06 8.62
C THR A 20 2.48 -28.17 7.75
N VAL A 21 1.16 -28.14 7.98
CA VAL A 21 0.24 -27.30 7.20
C VAL A 21 0.42 -25.82 7.55
N ASP A 22 0.47 -25.45 8.83
CA ASP A 22 0.72 -24.07 9.25
C ASP A 22 2.08 -23.54 8.76
N TRP A 23 3.12 -24.38 8.83
CA TRP A 23 4.46 -24.01 8.37
C TRP A 23 4.51 -23.81 6.85
N GLN A 24 3.93 -24.73 6.07
CA GLN A 24 3.84 -24.60 4.63
C GLN A 24 3.04 -23.35 4.23
N ASN A 25 1.94 -23.07 4.92
CA ASN A 25 1.09 -21.92 4.64
C ASN A 25 1.82 -20.59 4.92
N ARG A 26 2.60 -20.52 6.01
CA ARG A 26 3.45 -19.36 6.32
C ARG A 26 4.58 -19.18 5.30
N HIS A 27 5.24 -20.26 4.90
CA HIS A 27 6.32 -20.19 3.91
C HIS A 27 5.79 -19.70 2.56
N ALA A 28 4.68 -20.27 2.07
CA ALA A 28 4.04 -19.83 0.84
C ALA A 28 3.60 -18.35 0.90
N ALA A 29 3.04 -17.91 2.05
CA ALA A 29 2.68 -16.51 2.25
C ALA A 29 3.91 -15.57 2.22
N GLN A 30 5.03 -15.99 2.79
CA GLN A 30 6.29 -15.23 2.75
C GLN A 30 6.87 -15.14 1.34
N GLU A 31 6.86 -16.24 0.60
CA GLU A 31 7.33 -16.28 -0.79
C GLU A 31 6.50 -15.36 -1.68
N VAL A 32 5.17 -15.43 -1.57
CA VAL A 32 4.28 -14.49 -2.28
C VAL A 32 4.55 -13.05 -1.86
N ALA A 33 4.77 -12.77 -0.58
CA ALA A 33 5.09 -11.43 -0.10
C ALA A 33 6.44 -10.90 -0.62
N GLN A 34 7.45 -11.78 -0.74
CA GLN A 34 8.75 -11.43 -1.32
C GLN A 34 8.64 -11.15 -2.81
N LEU A 35 7.93 -12.01 -3.55
CA LEU A 35 7.68 -11.82 -4.99
C LEU A 35 6.82 -10.59 -5.28
N SER A 36 5.97 -10.19 -4.33
CA SER A 36 5.11 -9.00 -4.42
C SER A 36 5.77 -7.74 -3.84
N ALA A 37 7.01 -7.82 -3.36
CA ALA A 37 7.71 -6.66 -2.84
C ALA A 37 7.94 -5.67 -3.98
N ALA A 38 7.57 -4.42 -3.73
CA ALA A 38 7.81 -3.32 -4.67
C ALA A 38 9.32 -3.21 -4.98
N PRO A 39 9.71 -3.16 -6.26
CA PRO A 39 11.11 -2.98 -6.63
C PRO A 39 11.59 -1.57 -6.23
N GLY A 40 12.86 -1.46 -5.87
CA GLY A 40 13.50 -0.20 -5.46
C GLY A 40 14.08 -0.23 -4.04
N SER A 41 14.77 0.85 -3.67
CA SER A 41 15.39 1.05 -2.37
C SER A 41 14.45 1.78 -1.41
N VAL A 42 14.12 1.12 -0.29
CA VAL A 42 13.36 1.73 0.81
C VAL A 42 14.06 2.98 1.35
N TYR A 43 15.39 2.96 1.46
CA TYR A 43 16.17 4.11 1.93
C TYR A 43 16.12 5.30 0.96
N LEU A 44 16.32 5.07 -0.33
CA LEU A 44 16.25 6.15 -1.33
C LEU A 44 14.83 6.74 -1.39
N GLY A 45 13.82 5.87 -1.34
CA GLY A 45 12.41 6.26 -1.30
C GLY A 45 12.08 7.13 -0.10
N TRP A 46 12.54 6.73 1.10
CA TRP A 46 12.39 7.53 2.31
C TRP A 46 13.01 8.92 2.13
N ARG A 47 14.23 9.03 1.60
CA ARG A 47 14.88 10.34 1.41
C ARG A 47 14.06 11.27 0.52
N VAL A 48 13.60 10.77 -0.63
CA VAL A 48 12.79 11.57 -1.56
C VAL A 48 11.44 11.91 -0.96
N PHE A 49 10.82 10.98 -0.22
CA PHE A 49 9.55 11.22 0.47
C PHE A 49 9.66 12.34 1.50
N GLN A 50 10.71 12.32 2.32
CA GLN A 50 10.96 13.38 3.32
C GLN A 50 11.16 14.75 2.66
N ASP A 51 11.82 14.79 1.51
CA ASP A 51 12.13 16.03 0.77
C ASP A 51 10.91 16.60 0.02
N LYS A 52 10.10 15.74 -0.61
CA LYS A 52 9.08 16.17 -1.58
C LYS A 52 7.63 15.96 -1.13
N CYS A 53 7.37 15.05 -0.21
CA CYS A 53 6.01 14.58 0.08
C CYS A 53 5.59 14.83 1.54
N ALA A 54 6.53 14.74 2.48
CA ALA A 54 6.26 14.75 3.92
C ALA A 54 5.64 16.06 4.43
N ALA A 55 5.88 17.19 3.76
CA ALA A 55 5.30 18.48 4.15
C ALA A 55 3.76 18.46 4.13
N CYS A 56 3.16 17.70 3.20
CA CYS A 56 1.72 17.58 3.08
C CYS A 56 1.20 16.29 3.72
N HIS A 57 1.86 15.15 3.46
CA HIS A 57 1.40 13.83 3.90
C HIS A 57 1.94 13.40 5.28
N GLY A 58 2.70 14.27 5.95
CA GLY A 58 3.36 14.00 7.21
C GLY A 58 4.63 13.16 7.03
N ALA A 59 5.60 13.32 7.94
CA ALA A 59 6.85 12.55 7.93
C ALA A 59 6.63 11.03 8.00
N ALA A 60 5.55 10.61 8.67
CA ALA A 60 5.19 9.21 8.75
C ALA A 60 4.29 8.73 7.59
N ALA A 61 3.98 9.57 6.59
CA ALA A 61 3.00 9.30 5.53
C ALA A 61 1.57 9.02 6.00
N THR A 62 1.26 9.32 7.27
CA THR A 62 -0.04 9.08 7.93
C THR A 62 -1.04 10.22 7.73
N GLY A 63 -0.71 11.19 6.88
CA GLY A 63 -1.56 12.34 6.58
C GLY A 63 -1.45 13.49 7.58
N THR A 64 -2.07 14.61 7.21
CA THR A 64 -2.23 15.84 7.99
C THR A 64 -3.63 16.41 7.71
N ALA A 65 -3.94 17.59 8.24
CA ALA A 65 -5.15 18.32 7.84
C ALA A 65 -5.15 18.71 6.35
N ASN A 66 -3.95 18.86 5.73
CA ASN A 66 -3.80 19.37 4.37
C ASN A 66 -3.83 18.27 3.30
N ALA A 67 -3.39 17.05 3.65
CA ALA A 67 -3.34 15.93 2.73
C ALA A 67 -3.50 14.59 3.46
N PRO A 68 -4.05 13.57 2.80
CA PRO A 68 -4.54 12.40 3.50
C PRO A 68 -3.45 11.35 3.78
N ASP A 69 -3.78 10.36 4.62
CA ASP A 69 -2.95 9.17 4.88
C ASP A 69 -2.72 8.36 3.60
N LEU A 70 -1.44 8.12 3.28
CA LEU A 70 -1.05 7.37 2.09
C LEU A 70 -1.02 5.86 2.33
N LEU A 71 -0.87 5.40 3.58
CA LEU A 71 -0.62 3.99 3.87
C LEU A 71 -1.80 3.08 3.48
N PRO A 72 -3.07 3.40 3.81
CA PRO A 72 -4.20 2.58 3.38
C PRO A 72 -4.36 2.53 1.85
N ARG A 73 -4.02 3.63 1.16
CA ARG A 73 -4.15 3.71 -0.30
C ARG A 73 -3.06 2.93 -1.01
N VAL A 74 -1.80 3.12 -0.60
CA VAL A 74 -0.65 2.43 -1.21
C VAL A 74 -0.69 0.94 -0.92
N ARG A 75 -1.24 0.51 0.21
CA ARG A 75 -1.40 -0.92 0.54
C ARG A 75 -2.07 -1.73 -0.57
N THR A 76 -3.05 -1.14 -1.26
CA THR A 76 -3.82 -1.80 -2.32
C THR A 76 -3.48 -1.28 -3.72
N MET A 77 -2.51 -0.38 -3.84
CA MET A 77 -2.14 0.26 -5.10
C MET A 77 -0.97 -0.48 -5.72
N GLY A 78 -1.13 -0.91 -6.98
CA GLY A 78 -0.02 -1.44 -7.76
C GLY A 78 0.93 -0.35 -8.23
N GLU A 79 2.18 -0.73 -8.52
CA GLU A 79 3.24 0.18 -8.95
C GLU A 79 2.83 1.09 -10.12
N ARG A 80 2.27 0.53 -11.20
CA ARG A 80 1.85 1.32 -12.37
C ARG A 80 0.84 2.40 -12.00
N GLN A 81 -0.13 2.05 -11.14
CA GLN A 81 -1.14 3.01 -10.67
C GLN A 81 -0.49 4.11 -9.82
N PHE A 82 0.46 3.75 -8.96
CA PHE A 82 1.23 4.72 -8.17
C PHE A 82 2.00 5.70 -9.06
N VAL A 83 2.75 5.19 -10.04
CA VAL A 83 3.54 5.99 -10.99
C VAL A 83 2.64 6.95 -11.78
N SER A 84 1.53 6.47 -12.34
CA SER A 84 0.58 7.29 -13.07
C SER A 84 -0.04 8.39 -12.20
N LEU A 85 -0.37 8.09 -10.95
CA LEU A 85 -0.96 9.05 -10.02
C LEU A 85 0.05 10.12 -9.57
N VAL A 86 1.30 9.75 -9.30
CA VAL A 86 2.31 10.70 -8.81
C VAL A 86 2.90 11.55 -9.93
N LEU A 87 3.24 10.94 -11.07
CA LEU A 87 3.88 11.67 -12.16
C LEU A 87 2.86 12.44 -12.99
N GLN A 88 1.78 11.79 -13.38
CA GLN A 88 0.85 12.36 -14.37
C GLN A 88 -0.45 12.85 -13.73
N ARG A 89 -0.65 12.57 -12.43
CA ARG A 89 -1.95 12.70 -11.77
C ARG A 89 -3.04 12.16 -12.69
N TYR A 90 -2.79 10.99 -13.30
CA TYR A 90 -3.66 10.41 -14.32
C TYR A 90 -4.98 10.01 -13.64
N ASP A 91 -5.83 11.01 -13.57
CA ASP A 91 -7.26 10.96 -13.58
C ASP A 91 -8.01 10.47 -12.33
N LEU A 92 -7.67 11.04 -11.18
CA LEU A 92 -8.59 11.08 -10.03
C LEU A 92 -9.72 12.12 -10.21
N SER A 93 -9.69 12.88 -11.31
CA SER A 93 -10.66 13.92 -11.67
C SER A 93 -11.77 13.45 -12.61
N GLN A 94 -11.59 12.34 -13.34
CA GLN A 94 -12.69 11.72 -14.08
C GLN A 94 -13.36 10.67 -13.18
N PRO A 95 -14.65 10.85 -12.86
CA PRO A 95 -15.41 9.74 -12.32
C PRO A 95 -15.41 8.62 -13.36
N ALA A 96 -15.35 7.38 -12.87
CA ALA A 96 -15.64 6.20 -13.67
C ALA A 96 -16.89 6.47 -14.52
N THR A 97 -16.69 6.56 -15.83
CA THR A 97 -17.76 6.59 -16.85
C THR A 97 -18.62 7.85 -16.83
N GLN A 98 -18.46 8.67 -17.87
CA GLN A 98 -19.51 9.31 -18.67
C GLN A 98 -20.96 8.84 -18.37
N ALA A 99 -21.53 9.20 -17.22
CA ALA A 99 -22.89 8.85 -16.86
C ALA A 99 -23.47 9.94 -15.97
N ARG A 100 -24.41 10.70 -16.55
CA ARG A 100 -25.37 11.60 -15.89
C ARG A 100 -24.98 13.09 -15.73
N SER A 101 -24.50 13.71 -16.79
CA SER A 101 -24.77 15.15 -16.95
C SER A 101 -26.27 15.34 -17.19
N GLY A 102 -27.00 15.88 -16.20
CA GLY A 102 -28.45 16.19 -16.29
C GLY A 102 -29.39 15.44 -15.33
N THR A 103 -28.89 14.77 -14.28
CA THR A 103 -29.75 14.13 -13.25
C THR A 103 -29.62 14.85 -11.91
N ALA A 104 -30.57 14.65 -10.99
CA ALA A 104 -30.50 15.17 -9.62
C ALA A 104 -29.19 14.81 -8.89
N ALA A 105 -28.54 13.69 -9.26
CA ALA A 105 -27.20 13.33 -8.75
C ALA A 105 -26.09 14.26 -9.30
N GLY A 106 -26.23 14.73 -10.54
CA GLY A 106 -25.36 15.74 -11.13
C GLY A 106 -25.59 17.12 -10.53
N GLU A 107 -26.84 17.50 -10.23
CA GLU A 107 -27.17 18.75 -9.53
C GLU A 107 -26.67 18.76 -8.08
N ALA A 108 -26.81 17.63 -7.37
CA ALA A 108 -26.22 17.47 -6.04
C ALA A 108 -24.68 17.55 -6.06
N GLN A 109 -24.05 17.10 -7.14
CA GLN A 109 -22.60 17.23 -7.32
C GLN A 109 -22.18 18.68 -7.56
N VAL A 110 -22.98 19.47 -8.27
CA VAL A 110 -22.78 20.93 -8.43
C VAL A 110 -22.94 21.66 -7.09
N GLU A 111 -23.93 21.30 -6.28
CA GLU A 111 -24.12 21.85 -4.93
C GLU A 111 -22.91 21.55 -4.01
N VAL A 112 -22.37 20.34 -4.05
CA VAL A 112 -21.15 19.98 -3.30
C VAL A 112 -19.94 20.80 -3.74
N ILE A 113 -19.83 21.11 -5.04
CA ILE A 113 -18.77 21.99 -5.58
C ILE A 113 -18.99 23.44 -5.11
N MET A 114 -20.24 23.91 -5.07
CA MET A 114 -20.60 25.26 -4.60
C MET A 114 -20.41 25.42 -3.08
N GLN A 115 -20.56 24.36 -2.29
CA GLN A 115 -20.46 24.39 -0.82
C GLN A 115 -19.04 24.54 -0.28
N ARG A 116 -18.00 24.50 -1.13
CA ARG A 116 -16.56 24.71 -0.84
C ARG A 116 -16.20 24.60 0.65
N LYS A 117 -16.47 23.44 1.26
CA LYS A 117 -15.75 23.01 2.45
C LYS A 117 -14.36 22.66 1.96
N GLU A 118 -13.42 23.56 2.19
CA GLU A 118 -11.98 23.48 1.93
C GLU A 118 -11.56 22.18 1.23
N ALA A 119 -11.52 22.20 -0.10
CA ALA A 119 -11.00 21.06 -0.85
C ALA A 119 -9.53 20.84 -0.41
N PRO A 120 -9.14 19.63 0.03
CA PRO A 120 -7.76 19.36 0.38
C PRO A 120 -6.85 19.73 -0.80
N LEU A 121 -5.69 20.31 -0.48
CA LEU A 121 -4.73 20.77 -1.49
C LEU A 121 -4.49 19.66 -2.51
N SER A 122 -4.75 19.96 -3.79
CA SER A 122 -4.64 18.96 -4.85
C SER A 122 -3.16 18.57 -5.03
N MET A 123 -2.83 17.30 -4.81
CA MET A 123 -1.44 16.80 -4.85
C MET A 123 -0.78 17.09 -6.20
N PRO A 124 0.32 17.88 -6.28
CA PRO A 124 0.89 18.34 -7.55
C PRO A 124 1.33 17.16 -8.43
N ALA A 125 1.37 17.38 -9.75
CA ALA A 125 1.94 16.44 -10.69
C ALA A 125 3.47 16.61 -10.69
N TRP A 126 4.22 15.50 -10.60
CA TRP A 126 5.67 15.50 -10.38
C TRP A 126 6.49 15.09 -11.62
N GLN A 127 5.88 14.99 -12.80
CA GLN A 127 6.54 14.55 -14.04
C GLN A 127 7.78 15.37 -14.42
N SER A 128 7.82 16.66 -14.06
CA SER A 128 8.93 17.56 -14.35
C SER A 128 9.97 17.65 -13.23
N GLU A 129 9.77 16.98 -12.09
CA GLU A 129 10.72 16.97 -10.97
C GLU A 129 11.70 15.79 -11.10
N PRO A 130 12.98 16.04 -11.43
CA PRO A 130 13.92 14.97 -11.74
C PRO A 130 14.15 14.00 -10.59
N ARG A 131 14.16 14.50 -9.34
CA ARG A 131 14.38 13.64 -8.16
C ARG A 131 13.22 12.68 -7.92
N VAL A 132 11.99 13.11 -8.18
CA VAL A 132 10.81 12.25 -8.03
C VAL A 132 10.75 11.26 -9.18
N ASN A 133 10.98 11.71 -10.42
CA ASN A 133 10.95 10.85 -11.60
C ASN A 133 12.01 9.73 -11.53
N ALA A 134 13.26 10.08 -11.18
CA ALA A 134 14.36 9.11 -11.06
C ALA A 134 14.16 8.08 -9.93
N HIS A 135 13.41 8.43 -8.89
CA HIS A 135 13.22 7.60 -7.69
C HIS A 135 11.76 7.18 -7.49
N ILE A 136 10.95 7.16 -8.55
CA ILE A 136 9.52 6.88 -8.41
C ILE A 136 9.24 5.47 -7.88
N LEU A 137 10.05 4.49 -8.29
CA LEU A 137 9.95 3.12 -7.78
C LEU A 137 10.48 3.00 -6.36
N ASP A 138 11.54 3.73 -6.01
CA ASP A 138 12.02 3.79 -4.63
C ASP A 138 10.96 4.37 -3.68
N LEU A 139 10.24 5.43 -4.11
CA LEU A 139 9.11 6.00 -3.38
C LEU A 139 8.01 4.96 -3.15
N HIS A 140 7.64 4.20 -4.19
CA HIS A 140 6.68 3.12 -4.10
C HIS A 140 7.15 2.02 -3.13
N ALA A 141 8.45 1.65 -3.19
CA ALA A 141 9.05 0.66 -2.31
C ALA A 141 8.97 1.07 -0.84
N TYR A 142 9.34 2.31 -0.52
CA TYR A 142 9.24 2.85 0.83
C TYR A 142 7.80 2.85 1.34
N LEU A 143 6.87 3.45 0.59
CA LEU A 143 5.48 3.57 1.02
C LEU A 143 4.78 2.21 1.12
N SER A 144 5.09 1.27 0.24
CA SER A 144 4.59 -0.11 0.32
C SER A 144 5.12 -0.84 1.55
N ALA A 145 6.42 -0.71 1.86
CA ALA A 145 7.01 -1.29 3.05
C ALA A 145 6.38 -0.72 4.34
N ARG A 146 6.14 0.60 4.39
CA ARG A 146 5.40 1.26 5.48
C ARG A 146 3.98 0.74 5.59
N ALA A 147 3.25 0.69 4.48
CA ALA A 147 1.85 0.27 4.42
C ALA A 147 1.67 -1.20 4.85
N GLN A 148 2.68 -2.05 4.64
CA GLN A 148 2.70 -3.45 5.04
C GLN A 148 3.29 -3.68 6.44
N GLY A 149 3.74 -2.62 7.13
CA GLY A 149 4.36 -2.72 8.46
C GLY A 149 5.78 -3.31 8.46
N ARG A 150 6.41 -3.43 7.29
CA ARG A 150 7.81 -3.87 7.16
C ARG A 150 8.83 -2.77 7.43
N GLN A 151 8.40 -1.51 7.38
CA GLN A 151 9.19 -0.32 7.68
C GLN A 151 8.44 0.57 8.69
N GLY A 152 9.14 1.06 9.71
CA GLY A 152 8.62 2.03 10.67
C GLY A 152 8.78 3.48 10.20
N ALA A 153 8.42 4.44 11.06
CA ALA A 153 8.45 5.87 10.73
C ALA A 153 9.85 6.50 10.80
N GLU A 154 10.77 5.80 11.42
CA GLU A 154 12.18 6.14 11.50
C GLU A 154 12.88 6.05 10.15
N ARG A 155 14.09 6.60 10.12
CA ARG A 155 15.00 6.50 8.98
C ARG A 155 15.36 5.03 8.72
N PRO A 156 15.14 4.49 7.51
CA PRO A 156 15.55 3.13 7.17
C PRO A 156 17.08 2.97 7.25
N THR A 157 17.53 1.79 7.64
CA THR A 157 18.93 1.38 7.48
C THR A 157 19.20 1.04 6.00
N PRO A 158 20.34 1.47 5.43
CA PRO A 158 20.71 1.13 4.05
C PRO A 158 20.87 -0.38 3.81
#